data_AF-A0A6V8KHZ9-F1
#
_entry.id   AF-A0A6V8KHZ9-F1
#
_cell.length_a   1.000
_cell.length_b   1.000
_cell.length_c   1.000
_cell.angle_alpha   90.00
_cell.angle_beta   90.00
_cell.angle_gamma   90.00
#
_symmetry.space_group_name_H-M   'P 1'
#
loop_
_entity.id
_entity.type
_entity.pdbx_description
1 polymer ?
#
loop_
_entity_poly.entity_id
_entity_poly.type
_entity_poly.pdbx_seq_one_letter_code
_entity_poly.pdbx_strand_id
1 'polypeptide(L)'
;MAEFWLIAAGAGTIAVGDQLHQVIAGDIVYTPASVEHDIIDVTDELRIFWLSAPIPAGGSGAHLHRTPNLAVKHPVPVATRHA
;
A
#
# COMPACT_ATOMS: atom_id res chain seq x y z
N MET A 1 1.36 -8.28 -10.38
CA MET A 1 2.26 -8.30 -9.20
C MET A 1 1.69 -7.32 -8.18
N ALA A 2 2.14 -7.35 -6.93
CA ALA A 2 1.72 -6.32 -5.99
C ALA A 2 2.47 -5.00 -6.28
N GLU A 3 1.87 -3.87 -5.97
CA GLU A 3 2.48 -2.55 -6.16
C GLU A 3 2.38 -1.69 -4.90
N PHE A 4 3.35 -0.79 -4.77
CA PHE A 4 3.37 0.27 -3.76
C PHE A 4 3.47 1.61 -4.46
N TRP A 5 2.54 2.50 -4.16
CA TRP A 5 2.49 3.85 -4.71
C TRP A 5 2.78 4.86 -3.61
N LEU A 6 3.80 5.69 -3.77
CA LEU A 6 4.06 6.83 -2.92
C LEU A 6 3.51 8.08 -3.60
N ILE A 7 2.57 8.76 -2.94
CA ILE A 7 2.05 10.04 -3.40
C ILE A 7 3.05 11.13 -3.00
N ALA A 8 3.86 11.59 -3.94
CA ALA A 8 4.89 12.61 -3.69
C ALA A 8 4.31 14.04 -3.65
N ALA A 9 3.23 14.28 -4.40
CA ALA A 9 2.48 15.55 -4.40
C ALA A 9 1.04 15.33 -4.91
N GLY A 10 0.17 16.31 -4.64
CA GLY A 10 -1.22 16.33 -5.12
C GLY A 10 -2.21 15.63 -4.20
N ALA A 11 -3.42 15.45 -4.71
CA ALA A 11 -4.53 14.79 -4.03
C ALA A 11 -5.51 14.17 -5.03
N GLY A 12 -6.15 13.07 -4.65
CA GLY A 12 -7.14 12.40 -5.50
C GLY A 12 -7.75 11.16 -4.87
N THR A 13 -8.39 10.34 -5.69
CA THR A 13 -9.04 9.09 -5.28
C THR A 13 -8.49 7.91 -6.06
N ILE A 14 -8.05 6.88 -5.35
CA ILE A 14 -7.57 5.62 -5.92
C ILE A 14 -8.54 4.50 -5.54
N ALA A 15 -8.95 3.71 -6.53
CA ALA A 15 -9.68 2.47 -6.31
C ALA A 15 -8.70 1.30 -6.17
N VAL A 16 -8.92 0.42 -5.19
CA VAL A 16 -8.20 -0.86 -5.02
C VAL A 16 -9.21 -1.95 -4.71
N GLY A 17 -9.52 -2.79 -5.68
CA GLY A 17 -10.69 -3.66 -5.64
C GLY A 17 -11.96 -2.83 -5.41
N ASP A 18 -12.77 -3.23 -4.43
CA ASP A 18 -14.02 -2.54 -4.08
C ASP A 18 -13.83 -1.35 -3.13
N GLN A 19 -12.58 -1.01 -2.77
CA GLN A 19 -12.27 0.06 -1.83
C GLN A 19 -11.82 1.33 -2.54
N LEU A 20 -12.29 2.48 -2.02
CA LEU A 20 -11.87 3.80 -2.46
C LEU A 20 -11.01 4.46 -1.38
N HIS A 21 -9.87 4.99 -1.80
CA HIS A 21 -8.90 5.65 -0.95
C HIS A 21 -8.73 7.10 -1.40
N GLN A 22 -9.09 8.04 -0.52
CA GLN A 22 -8.66 9.43 -0.65
C GLN A 22 -7.18 9.50 -0.29
N VAL A 23 -6.39 10.17 -1.11
CA VAL A 23 -4.95 10.26 -0.91
C VAL A 23 -4.45 11.69 -1.04
N ILE A 24 -3.39 11.98 -0.29
CA ILE A 24 -2.63 13.24 -0.31
C ILE A 24 -1.14 12.96 -0.34
N ALA A 25 -0.34 14.01 -0.55
CA ALA A 25 1.12 13.93 -0.45
C ALA A 25 1.58 13.31 0.88
N GLY A 26 2.44 12.29 0.79
CA GLY A 26 2.95 11.52 1.91
C GLY A 26 2.27 10.16 2.12
N ASP A 27 1.10 9.94 1.51
CA ASP A 27 0.41 8.66 1.61
C ASP A 27 1.12 7.56 0.80
N ILE A 28 0.94 6.32 1.26
CA ILE A 28 1.37 5.12 0.56
C ILE A 28 0.15 4.23 0.32
N VAL A 29 -0.09 3.88 -0.95
CA VAL A 29 -1.13 2.93 -1.35
C VAL A 29 -0.47 1.59 -1.69
N TYR A 30 -1.02 0.52 -1.15
CA TYR A 30 -0.63 -0.84 -1.49
C TYR A 30 -1.72 -1.48 -2.34
N THR A 31 -1.34 -2.02 -3.50
CA THR A 31 -2.24 -2.77 -4.38
C THR A 31 -1.84 -4.24 -4.36
N PRO A 32 -2.69 -5.15 -3.82
CA PRO A 32 -2.36 -6.57 -3.78
C PRO A 32 -2.20 -7.17 -5.17
N ALA A 33 -1.40 -8.24 -5.27
CA ALA A 33 -1.26 -8.96 -6.52
C ALA A 33 -2.61 -9.47 -7.04
N SER A 34 -2.86 -9.26 -8.33
CA SER A 34 -4.09 -9.68 -9.03
C SER A 34 -5.36 -8.95 -8.56
N VAL A 35 -5.24 -7.87 -7.80
CA VAL A 35 -6.35 -6.97 -7.47
C VAL A 35 -6.30 -5.77 -8.41
N GLU A 36 -7.42 -5.50 -9.07
CA GLU A 36 -7.60 -4.34 -9.94
C GLU A 36 -7.44 -3.05 -9.12
N HIS A 37 -6.85 -2.04 -9.74
CA HIS A 37 -6.69 -0.73 -9.14
C HIS A 37 -6.59 0.36 -10.22
N ASP A 38 -7.09 1.56 -9.92
CA ASP A 38 -7.11 2.68 -10.85
C ASP A 38 -7.14 4.03 -10.11
N ILE A 39 -6.67 5.10 -10.77
CA ILE A 39 -6.86 6.49 -10.32
C ILE A 39 -8.18 6.98 -10.91
N ILE A 40 -9.22 7.08 -10.08
CA ILE A 40 -10.56 7.38 -10.56
C ILE A 40 -10.93 8.87 -10.49
N ASP A 41 -10.20 9.65 -9.67
CA ASP A 41 -10.34 11.10 -9.61
C ASP A 41 -9.01 11.78 -9.23
N VAL A 42 -8.73 12.94 -9.83
CA VAL A 42 -7.53 13.76 -9.57
C VAL A 42 -8.00 15.14 -9.17
N THR A 43 -7.98 15.43 -7.87
CA THR A 43 -8.42 16.71 -7.31
C THR A 43 -7.32 17.78 -7.38
N ASP A 44 -6.05 17.37 -7.28
CA ASP A 44 -4.84 18.18 -7.50
C ASP A 44 -3.77 17.32 -8.18
N GLU A 45 -2.85 17.92 -8.95
CA GLU A 45 -1.89 17.20 -9.81
C GLU A 45 -1.11 16.13 -9.01
N LEU A 46 -1.42 14.86 -9.30
CA LEU A 46 -0.78 13.73 -8.63
C LEU A 46 0.61 13.48 -9.22
N ARG A 47 1.62 13.52 -8.35
CA ARG A 47 2.98 13.02 -8.67
C ARG A 47 3.22 11.77 -7.86
N ILE A 48 3.35 10.65 -8.55
CA ILE A 48 3.38 9.33 -7.92
C ILE A 48 4.65 8.62 -8.33
N PHE A 49 5.32 8.00 -7.35
CA PHE A 49 6.31 6.96 -7.61
C PHE A 49 5.64 5.61 -7.35
N TRP A 50 5.74 4.68 -8.30
CA TRP A 50 5.24 3.31 -8.10
C TRP A 50 6.38 2.30 -8.17
N LEU A 51 6.27 1.25 -7.35
CA LEU A 51 7.16 0.10 -7.35
C LEU A 51 6.33 -1.17 -7.43
N SER A 52 6.55 -1.95 -8.48
CA SER A 52 6.00 -3.31 -8.63
C SER A 52 7.15 -4.32 -8.50
N ALA A 53 7.03 -5.25 -7.57
CA ALA A 53 8.05 -6.29 -7.36
C ALA A 53 7.40 -7.63 -7.00
N PRO A 54 7.94 -8.78 -7.48
CA PRO A 54 7.53 -10.08 -6.99
C PRO A 54 7.93 -10.24 -5.53
N ILE A 55 7.04 -10.85 -4.73
CA ILE A 55 7.45 -11.44 -3.46
C ILE A 55 8.13 -12.78 -3.80
N PRO A 56 9.40 -13.00 -3.44
CA PRO A 56 10.08 -14.27 -3.69
C PRO A 56 9.33 -15.45 -3.06
N ALA A 57 9.53 -16.66 -3.57
CA ALA A 57 8.94 -17.86 -2.96
C ALA A 57 9.34 -17.96 -1.47
N GLY A 58 8.34 -18.10 -0.59
CA GLY A 58 8.53 -18.08 0.87
C GLY A 58 8.63 -16.68 1.51
N GLY A 59 8.61 -15.61 0.70
CA GLY A 59 8.52 -14.24 1.18
C GLY A 59 7.12 -13.88 1.70
N SER A 60 7.06 -12.88 2.57
CA SER A 60 5.82 -12.35 3.13
C SER A 60 5.75 -10.84 2.94
N GLY A 61 4.57 -10.34 2.58
CA GLY A 61 4.27 -8.90 2.55
C GLY A 61 3.89 -8.33 3.93
N ALA A 62 3.99 -9.13 4.99
CA ALA A 62 3.64 -8.73 6.34
C ALA A 62 4.69 -7.80 6.96
N HIS A 63 4.25 -6.88 7.82
CA HIS A 63 5.15 -6.02 8.57
C HIS A 63 5.78 -6.77 9.74
N LEU A 64 7.11 -6.71 9.84
CA LEU A 64 7.84 -7.21 10.98
C LEU A 64 7.95 -6.12 12.05
N HIS A 65 7.05 -6.16 13.02
CA HIS A 65 7.10 -5.27 14.16
C HIS A 65 8.00 -5.84 15.27
N ARG A 66 8.71 -4.95 15.98
CA ARG A 66 9.54 -5.36 17.14
C ARG A 66 8.68 -5.91 18.28
N THR A 67 7.48 -5.36 18.46
CA THR A 67 6.51 -5.78 19.48
C THR A 67 5.10 -5.81 18.90
N PRO A 68 4.18 -6.64 19.43
CA PRO A 68 2.80 -6.72 18.94
C PRO A 68 2.05 -5.38 19.01
N ASN A 69 2.25 -4.57 20.05
CA ASN A 69 1.53 -3.29 20.21
C ASN A 69 1.80 -2.30 19.08
N LEU A 70 2.97 -2.36 18.43
CA LEU A 70 3.30 -1.46 17.33
C LEU A 70 2.50 -1.78 16.05
N ALA A 71 1.94 -2.98 15.96
CA ALA A 71 1.16 -3.41 14.81
C ALA A 71 -0.30 -2.92 14.84
N VAL A 72 -0.84 -2.62 16.02
CA VAL A 72 -2.27 -2.32 16.25
C VAL A 72 -2.79 -1.17 15.36
N LYS A 73 -1.92 -0.23 15.00
CA LYS A 73 -2.27 0.94 14.17
C LYS A 73 -2.25 0.68 12.67
N HIS A 74 -1.87 -0.52 12.23
CA HIS A 74 -1.67 -0.83 10.82
C HIS A 74 -2.70 -1.86 10.34
N PRO A 75 -3.48 -1.58 9.28
CA PRO A 75 -4.46 -2.52 8.74
C PRO A 75 -3.83 -3.56 7.79
N VAL A 76 -2.61 -4.03 8.11
CA VAL A 76 -1.87 -5.00 7.28
C VAL A 76 -1.46 -6.22 8.09
N PRO A 77 -1.26 -7.40 7.45
CA PRO A 77 -0.79 -8.60 8.14
C PRO A 77 0.53 -8.38 8.88
N VAL A 78 0.67 -9.03 10.03
CA VAL A 78 1.82 -8.90 10.93
C VAL A 78 2.64 -10.18 10.91
N ALA A 79 3.95 -10.06 10.75
CA ALA A 79 4.88 -11.18 10.92
C ALA A 79 5.34 -11.24 12.38
N THR A 80 5.32 -12.44 12.97
CA THR A 80 6.00 -12.72 14.24
C THR A 80 7.43 -13.20 13.94
N ARG A 81 8.41 -12.74 14.73
CA ARG A 81 9.74 -13.36 14.68
C ARG A 81 9.58 -14.82 15.10
N HIS A 82 10.01 -15.75 14.26
CA HIS A 82 10.28 -17.11 14.72
C HIS A 82 11.42 -17.02 15.76
N ALA A 83 11.21 -17.64 16.91
CA ALA A 83 12.18 -17.70 18.01
C ALA A 83 13.46 -18.43 17.58
#